data_AF-A0AAV9IGN7-F1
#
_entry.id   AF-A0AAV9IGN7-F1
#
_cell.length_a   1.000
_cell.length_b   1.000
_cell.length_c   1.000
_cell.angle_alpha   90.00
_cell.angle_beta   90.00
_cell.angle_gamma   90.00
#
_symmetry.space_group_name_H-M   'P 1'
#
loop_
_entity.id
_entity.type
_entity.pdbx_description
1 polymer ?
#
loop_
_entity_poly.entity_id
_entity_poly.type
_entity_poly.pdbx_seq_one_letter_code
_entity_poly.pdbx_strand_id
1 'polypeptide(L)'
;MEEDVIEVPVLLCSSEQDCFLFQYPLETKQSKSVVSSVKNVYGKPIQKKFQVSVVPDEEELGDDKKKTCFNLESSICSHRANYALAQWTGSSLVLKPIDGILQLRPVPFGSSGEPSKQGLAPPSIATNTTNNLLQDSNTGGRWLEESTEEEPEVVGVQVRKKETPKAAAWKRSSFHYQKMLRDEEPWKQLYYHVWNEHKSKSVDKVWEQFAVAPSEQPQENNHLVEQWMDIAVGKEENNRVVDIPQQVYAFLYQHRVVTLSSLMKLFPEESRCAVWRALSEYAVLVRHVWVLKSEFVSTLSKVEQCCRDVILEMFSSQDYVKTSVIRERLVYVGQGIWKRILEEIGIHYKGLGWKLKAQDEDTYDDNHLLDTVRIEQQNNLVSRAERSIQYLQDYYQQHNSSSDLVHTFANHHDDNSTTTTTPTSGLSSTKRNEHLRRWLFVFIKKNGTVSYNMVYSQAKKDLVYLFGEGNAQQESQWKSIFHQLLNEMCLQIRGCFVLKQLNNPSVDKYRNAILQLFMKHSKLKKSDIQKALEDNFLSISNSMYNNILHEFAIFKDQFWHLKEPPY
;
A
#
# COMPACT_ATOMS: atom_id res chain seq x y z
N MET A 1 -18.88 54.64 -6.93
CA MET A 1 -19.60 53.36 -6.77
C MET A 1 -18.72 52.53 -5.89
N GLU A 2 -18.96 52.61 -4.58
CA GLU A 2 -18.33 51.70 -3.63
C GLU A 2 -18.87 50.30 -3.95
N GLU A 3 -17.99 49.32 -4.16
CA GLU A 3 -18.42 47.94 -4.34
C GLU A 3 -19.07 47.49 -3.03
N ASP A 4 -20.37 47.20 -3.06
CA ASP A 4 -21.10 46.69 -1.92
C ASP A 4 -20.50 45.34 -1.50
N VAL A 5 -19.63 45.36 -0.50
CA VAL A 5 -19.08 44.15 0.13
C VAL A 5 -20.17 43.58 1.02
N ILE A 6 -20.78 42.48 0.58
CA ILE A 6 -21.77 41.76 1.36
C ILE A 6 -21.03 40.76 2.26
N GLU A 7 -21.02 41.02 3.56
CA GLU A 7 -20.59 40.03 4.54
C GLU A 7 -21.63 38.90 4.62
N VAL A 8 -21.18 37.67 4.41
CA VAL A 8 -22.04 36.48 4.43
C VAL A 8 -21.69 35.63 5.65
N PRO A 9 -22.63 35.38 6.57
CA PRO A 9 -22.44 34.42 7.64
C PRO A 9 -22.36 32.99 7.08
N VAL A 10 -21.31 32.26 7.50
CA VAL A 10 -21.11 30.85 7.17
C VAL A 10 -21.38 29.99 8.40
N LEU A 11 -22.36 29.10 8.32
CA LEU A 11 -22.81 28.23 9.39
C LEU A 11 -22.43 26.78 9.10
N LEU A 12 -22.12 25.99 10.12
CA LEU A 12 -21.86 24.55 9.98
C LEU A 12 -23.07 23.77 10.52
N CYS A 13 -23.60 22.83 9.73
CA CYS A 13 -24.69 21.96 10.15
C CYS A 13 -24.16 20.80 11.01
N SER A 14 -24.77 20.61 12.18
CA SER A 14 -24.45 19.57 13.16
C SER A 14 -25.31 18.29 13.05
N SER A 15 -25.97 18.06 11.92
CA SER A 15 -26.84 16.88 11.74
C SER A 15 -26.04 15.57 11.81
N GLU A 16 -26.49 14.62 12.64
CA GLU A 16 -25.91 13.27 12.77
C GLU A 16 -26.15 12.36 11.55
N GLN A 17 -26.87 12.85 10.53
CA GLN A 17 -27.20 12.05 9.36
C GLN A 17 -26.02 11.98 8.38
N ASP A 18 -25.64 10.76 7.99
CA ASP A 18 -24.65 10.53 6.95
C ASP A 18 -25.02 11.23 5.63
N CYS A 19 -24.04 11.90 5.02
CA CYS A 19 -24.16 12.61 3.76
C CYS A 19 -23.17 12.05 2.73
N PHE A 20 -23.68 11.47 1.65
CA PHE A 20 -22.87 10.92 0.58
C PHE A 20 -23.06 11.69 -0.73
N LEU A 21 -21.95 11.95 -1.43
CA LEU A 21 -21.98 12.52 -2.77
C LEU A 21 -21.91 11.40 -3.81
N PHE A 22 -23.00 11.17 -4.55
CA PHE A 22 -23.03 10.22 -5.66
C PHE A 22 -22.63 10.90 -6.97
N GLN A 23 -21.61 10.35 -7.63
CA GLN A 23 -21.13 10.77 -8.93
C GLN A 23 -21.43 9.68 -9.96
N TYR A 24 -21.84 10.11 -11.16
CA TYR A 24 -22.14 9.24 -12.30
C TYR A 24 -21.16 9.58 -13.45
N PRO A 25 -19.93 9.03 -13.45
CA PRO A 25 -18.87 9.48 -14.35
C PRO A 25 -19.16 9.28 -15.85
N LEU A 26 -20.11 8.41 -16.17
CA LEU A 26 -20.51 8.10 -17.54
C LEU A 26 -21.71 8.91 -18.03
N GLU A 27 -22.35 9.69 -17.14
CA GLU A 27 -23.46 10.56 -17.53
C GLU A 27 -22.96 11.93 -17.96
N THR A 28 -23.58 12.48 -19.01
CA THR A 28 -23.37 13.87 -19.41
C THR A 28 -24.44 14.76 -18.75
N LYS A 29 -24.13 16.04 -18.52
CA LYS A 29 -25.06 17.02 -17.94
C LYS A 29 -26.36 17.22 -18.74
N GLN A 30 -26.39 16.77 -20.00
CA GLN A 30 -27.52 16.91 -20.91
C GLN A 30 -28.42 15.66 -20.98
N SER A 31 -27.97 14.54 -20.40
CA SER A 31 -28.77 13.31 -20.33
C SER A 31 -29.96 13.49 -19.38
N LYS A 32 -31.07 12.80 -19.66
CA LYS A 32 -32.11 12.57 -18.65
C LYS A 32 -31.45 11.96 -17.42
N SER A 33 -31.77 12.50 -16.24
CA SER A 33 -31.09 12.14 -15.00
C SER A 33 -31.44 10.70 -14.60
N VAL A 34 -30.44 9.81 -14.47
CA VAL A 34 -30.61 8.45 -13.91
C VAL A 34 -31.44 8.44 -12.62
N VAL A 35 -31.41 9.54 -11.86
CA VAL A 35 -32.19 9.79 -10.64
C VAL A 35 -33.69 9.56 -10.83
N SER A 36 -34.28 9.91 -11.98
CA SER A 36 -35.73 9.72 -12.22
C SER A 36 -36.13 8.27 -12.49
N SER A 37 -35.16 7.42 -12.85
CA SER A 37 -35.42 6.05 -13.32
C SER A 37 -34.89 4.98 -12.36
N VAL A 38 -34.55 5.37 -11.12
CA VAL A 38 -34.16 4.46 -10.04
C VAL A 38 -35.37 3.68 -9.53
N LYS A 39 -35.25 2.35 -9.51
CA LYS A 39 -36.28 1.44 -9.00
C LYS A 39 -35.98 0.96 -7.59
N ASN A 40 -34.76 0.46 -7.36
CA ASN A 40 -34.34 -0.09 -6.09
C ASN A 40 -32.96 0.45 -5.72
N VAL A 41 -32.76 0.68 -4.43
CA VAL A 41 -31.46 1.02 -3.86
C VAL A 41 -31.13 0.02 -2.78
N TYR A 42 -29.91 -0.51 -2.79
CA TYR A 42 -29.38 -1.40 -1.79
C TYR A 42 -28.12 -0.81 -1.21
N GLY A 43 -27.92 -0.97 0.10
CA GLY A 43 -26.77 -0.46 0.83
C GLY A 43 -26.12 -1.52 1.72
N LYS A 44 -24.81 -1.41 1.87
CA LYS A 44 -23.99 -2.08 2.88
C LYS A 44 -23.40 -0.98 3.78
N PRO A 45 -24.02 -0.69 4.93
CA PRO A 45 -23.68 0.48 5.74
C PRO A 45 -22.25 0.46 6.27
N ILE A 46 -21.73 -0.70 6.67
CA ILE A 46 -20.36 -0.80 7.22
C ILE A 46 -19.34 -0.57 6.10
N GLN A 47 -19.59 -1.12 4.92
CA GLN A 47 -18.75 -0.93 3.74
C GLN A 47 -18.95 0.40 3.01
N LYS A 48 -19.93 1.22 3.41
CA LYS A 48 -20.35 2.43 2.69
C LYS A 48 -20.53 2.17 1.18
N LYS A 49 -21.13 1.02 0.84
CA LYS A 49 -21.29 0.54 -0.54
C LYS A 49 -22.75 0.48 -0.93
N PHE A 50 -23.06 0.94 -2.14
CA PHE A 50 -24.42 1.11 -2.63
C PHE A 50 -24.57 0.47 -4.00
N GLN A 51 -25.73 -0.08 -4.26
CA GLN A 51 -26.15 -0.59 -5.55
C GLN A 51 -27.49 0.03 -5.92
N VAL A 52 -27.59 0.55 -7.14
CA VAL A 52 -28.77 1.24 -7.64
C VAL A 52 -29.25 0.50 -8.89
N SER A 53 -30.48 0.02 -8.88
CA SER A 53 -31.12 -0.59 -10.03
C SER A 53 -31.90 0.46 -10.81
N VAL A 54 -31.56 0.65 -12.08
CA VAL A 54 -32.15 1.66 -12.96
C VAL A 54 -32.93 0.98 -14.08
N VAL A 55 -34.10 1.52 -14.40
CA VAL A 55 -34.93 1.08 -15.53
C VAL A 55 -34.67 2.03 -16.71
N PRO A 56 -34.25 1.52 -17.88
CA PRO A 56 -34.10 2.37 -19.06
C PRO A 56 -35.47 2.86 -19.56
N ASP A 57 -35.49 4.05 -20.17
CA ASP A 57 -36.70 4.62 -20.79
C ASP A 57 -37.18 3.75 -21.96
N GLU A 58 -38.50 3.65 -22.14
CA GLU A 58 -39.12 2.76 -23.13
C GLU A 58 -38.76 3.13 -24.59
N GLU A 59 -38.42 4.38 -24.86
CA GLU A 59 -38.11 4.89 -26.21
C GLU A 59 -36.76 4.39 -26.76
N GLU A 60 -35.88 3.83 -25.91
CA GLU A 60 -34.54 3.37 -26.31
C GLU A 60 -34.45 1.84 -26.49
N LEU A 61 -35.51 1.09 -26.18
CA LEU A 61 -35.54 -0.35 -26.39
C LEU A 61 -36.22 -0.68 -27.73
N GLY A 62 -35.44 -1.18 -28.69
CA GLY A 62 -35.99 -1.84 -29.88
C GLY A 62 -36.90 -3.02 -29.52
N ASP A 63 -37.78 -3.41 -30.45
CA ASP A 63 -38.96 -4.30 -30.32
C ASP A 63 -38.77 -5.68 -29.63
N ASP A 64 -37.57 -6.05 -29.20
CA ASP A 64 -37.22 -7.45 -28.91
C ASP A 64 -36.82 -7.78 -27.47
N LYS A 65 -36.95 -6.89 -26.46
CA LYS A 65 -36.44 -7.20 -25.11
C LYS A 65 -37.34 -6.80 -23.95
N LYS A 66 -37.65 -7.80 -23.12
CA LYS A 66 -38.13 -7.66 -21.73
C LYS A 66 -37.31 -6.57 -21.02
N LYS A 67 -37.96 -5.63 -20.35
CA LYS A 67 -37.33 -4.55 -19.56
C LYS A 67 -36.28 -5.11 -18.58
N THR A 68 -35.02 -5.18 -19.00
CA THR A 68 -33.91 -5.55 -18.13
C THR A 68 -33.45 -4.31 -17.39
N CYS A 69 -33.72 -4.23 -16.09
CA CYS A 69 -33.07 -3.26 -15.23
C CYS A 69 -31.55 -3.49 -15.29
N PHE A 70 -30.75 -2.44 -15.28
CA PHE A 70 -29.30 -2.57 -15.11
C PHE A 70 -28.89 -2.03 -13.73
N ASN A 71 -27.82 -2.59 -13.17
CA ASN A 71 -27.33 -2.25 -11.85
C ASN A 71 -26.09 -1.37 -11.94
N LEU A 72 -26.10 -0.27 -11.19
CA LEU A 72 -24.96 0.57 -10.92
C LEU A 72 -24.42 0.22 -9.53
N GLU A 73 -23.11 0.01 -9.41
CA GLU A 73 -22.46 -0.31 -8.14
C GLU A 73 -21.47 0.79 -7.76
N SER A 74 -21.44 1.14 -6.47
CA SER A 74 -20.60 2.22 -5.99
C SER A 74 -19.18 1.77 -5.72
N SER A 75 -18.24 2.68 -5.99
CA SER A 75 -16.86 2.61 -5.59
C SER A 75 -16.51 3.85 -4.79
N ILE A 76 -15.87 3.67 -3.62
CA ILE A 76 -15.45 4.77 -2.77
C ILE A 76 -14.26 5.47 -3.41
N CYS A 77 -14.35 6.79 -3.53
CA CYS A 77 -13.22 7.62 -3.94
C CYS A 77 -12.42 8.05 -2.71
N SER A 78 -11.13 7.68 -2.67
CA SER A 78 -10.23 8.21 -1.66
C SER A 78 -9.95 9.69 -1.95
N HIS A 79 -10.09 10.53 -0.93
CA HIS A 79 -9.88 11.96 -1.05
C HIS A 79 -8.90 12.48 -0.01
N ARG A 80 -8.12 13.50 -0.40
CA ARG A 80 -7.04 14.10 0.43
C ARG A 80 -7.47 15.36 1.19
N ALA A 81 -8.70 15.84 0.96
CA ALA A 81 -9.26 17.06 1.54
C ALA A 81 -10.64 16.77 2.14
N ASN A 82 -11.08 17.62 3.05
CA ASN A 82 -12.43 17.60 3.62
C ASN A 82 -13.39 18.29 2.65
N TYR A 83 -14.46 17.62 2.26
CA TYR A 83 -15.49 18.17 1.38
C TYR A 83 -16.75 18.48 2.19
N ALA A 84 -17.43 19.56 1.81
CA ALA A 84 -18.72 19.94 2.37
C ALA A 84 -19.70 20.28 1.25
N LEU A 85 -20.98 19.95 1.44
CA LEU A 85 -22.06 20.55 0.68
C LEU A 85 -22.33 21.94 1.24
N ALA A 86 -22.45 22.92 0.35
CA ALA A 86 -22.77 24.29 0.71
C ALA A 86 -24.15 24.63 0.17
N GLN A 87 -25.06 25.04 1.05
CA GLN A 87 -26.39 25.52 0.67
C GLN A 87 -26.49 27.02 0.96
N TRP A 88 -26.90 27.76 -0.07
CA TRP A 88 -27.22 29.18 0.05
C TRP A 88 -28.68 29.36 0.47
N THR A 89 -28.91 30.07 1.57
CA THR A 89 -30.27 30.33 2.12
C THR A 89 -30.81 31.72 1.77
N GLY A 90 -30.07 32.50 0.97
CA GLY A 90 -30.40 33.89 0.66
C GLY A 90 -29.66 34.91 1.51
N SER A 91 -29.41 34.59 2.79
CA SER A 91 -28.72 35.47 3.75
C SER A 91 -27.52 34.80 4.44
N SER A 92 -27.37 33.48 4.33
CA SER A 92 -26.26 32.74 4.93
C SER A 92 -25.84 31.56 4.05
N LEU A 93 -24.63 31.08 4.28
CA LEU A 93 -24.10 29.86 3.66
C LEU A 93 -24.02 28.76 4.72
N VAL A 94 -24.80 27.69 4.56
CA VAL A 94 -24.76 26.54 5.48
C VAL A 94 -23.90 25.44 4.87
N LEU A 95 -22.90 24.96 5.62
CA LEU A 95 -21.98 23.89 5.24
C LEU A 95 -22.37 22.58 5.94
N LYS A 96 -22.41 21.49 5.19
CA LYS A 96 -22.53 20.12 5.73
C LYS A 96 -21.35 19.25 5.29
N PRO A 97 -20.55 18.68 6.21
CA PRO A 97 -19.49 17.73 5.85
C PRO A 97 -20.04 16.53 5.07
N ILE A 98 -19.24 16.02 4.13
CA ILE A 98 -19.58 14.84 3.33
C ILE A 98 -18.84 13.62 3.90
N ASP A 99 -19.59 12.57 4.25
CA ASP A 99 -19.08 11.32 4.86
C ASP A 99 -18.47 10.34 3.85
N GLY A 100 -18.70 10.57 2.56
CA GLY A 100 -18.05 9.84 1.49
C GLY A 100 -18.46 10.30 0.09
N ILE A 101 -17.51 10.21 -0.84
CA ILE A 101 -17.73 10.44 -2.27
C ILE A 101 -17.75 9.08 -2.97
N LEU A 102 -18.84 8.80 -3.67
CA LEU A 102 -19.14 7.51 -4.28
C LEU A 102 -19.29 7.66 -5.78
N GLN A 103 -18.51 6.88 -6.55
CA GLN A 103 -18.67 6.78 -8.00
C GLN A 103 -19.49 5.54 -8.36
N LEU A 104 -20.65 5.74 -8.96
CA LEU A 104 -21.52 4.70 -9.46
C LEU A 104 -21.12 4.31 -10.88
N ARG A 105 -20.91 3.00 -11.12
CA ARG A 105 -20.52 2.46 -12.43
C ARG A 105 -21.39 1.26 -12.81
N PRO A 106 -21.70 1.04 -14.10
CA PRO A 106 -22.42 -0.14 -14.56
C PRO A 106 -21.66 -1.42 -14.24
N VAL A 107 -22.38 -2.42 -13.73
CA VAL A 107 -21.86 -3.77 -13.51
C VAL A 107 -22.06 -4.58 -14.81
N PRO A 108 -21.04 -5.30 -15.32
CA PRO A 108 -21.20 -6.13 -16.51
C PRO A 108 -22.27 -7.21 -16.31
N PHE A 109 -23.10 -7.42 -17.33
CA PHE A 109 -24.14 -8.46 -17.33
C PHE A 109 -23.52 -9.84 -17.07
N GLY A 110 -23.99 -10.54 -16.03
CA GLY A 110 -23.54 -11.89 -15.66
C GLY A 110 -22.77 -12.01 -14.34
N SER A 111 -22.41 -10.91 -13.68
CA SER A 111 -21.75 -10.93 -12.35
C SER A 111 -22.68 -10.58 -11.18
N SER A 112 -23.99 -10.47 -11.41
CA SER A 112 -24.97 -10.25 -10.35
C SER A 112 -25.10 -11.52 -9.50
N GLY A 113 -24.52 -11.49 -8.30
CA GLY A 113 -25.07 -12.26 -7.18
C GLY A 113 -26.46 -11.71 -6.89
N GLU A 114 -27.47 -12.25 -7.57
CA GLU A 114 -28.86 -11.92 -7.30
C GLU A 114 -29.17 -12.15 -5.81
N PRO A 115 -29.70 -11.15 -5.07
CA PRO A 115 -30.14 -11.32 -3.68
C PRO A 115 -31.45 -12.12 -3.54
N SER A 116 -32.03 -12.65 -4.61
CA SER A 116 -33.41 -13.18 -4.66
C SER A 116 -33.56 -14.70 -4.48
N LYS A 117 -32.53 -15.44 -4.06
CA LYS A 117 -32.67 -16.89 -3.75
C LYS A 117 -32.76 -17.19 -2.25
N GLN A 118 -33.66 -16.52 -1.53
CA GLN A 118 -34.16 -17.00 -0.24
C GLN A 118 -35.66 -16.68 -0.14
N GLY A 119 -36.48 -17.62 -0.60
CA GLY A 119 -37.94 -17.52 -0.46
C GLY A 119 -38.65 -18.45 -1.43
N LEU A 120 -39.33 -19.45 -0.87
CA LEU A 120 -40.35 -20.32 -1.50
C LEU A 120 -39.82 -21.49 -2.35
N ALA A 121 -39.61 -22.64 -1.69
CA ALA A 121 -40.04 -23.92 -2.25
C ALA A 121 -41.44 -24.21 -1.66
N PRO A 122 -42.43 -24.61 -2.49
CA PRO A 122 -42.90 -26.00 -2.38
C PRO A 122 -43.31 -26.58 -3.76
N PRO A 123 -43.89 -27.78 -3.87
CA PRO A 123 -43.18 -28.98 -4.31
C PRO A 123 -43.67 -29.49 -5.69
N SER A 124 -42.83 -30.32 -6.32
CA SER A 124 -43.17 -31.40 -7.28
C SER A 124 -44.24 -31.15 -8.36
N ILE A 125 -43.87 -31.33 -9.63
CA ILE A 125 -44.36 -32.39 -10.53
C ILE A 125 -43.65 -32.30 -11.89
N ALA A 126 -43.35 -33.48 -12.42
CA ALA A 126 -42.68 -33.80 -13.67
C ALA A 126 -43.27 -33.10 -14.90
N THR A 127 -42.45 -32.89 -15.94
CA THR A 127 -42.41 -33.78 -17.12
C THR A 127 -41.58 -33.21 -18.29
N ASN A 128 -40.82 -34.13 -18.89
CA ASN A 128 -40.52 -34.28 -20.33
C ASN A 128 -39.47 -33.38 -21.00
N THR A 129 -38.24 -33.88 -20.95
CA THR A 129 -37.51 -34.49 -22.08
C THR A 129 -37.99 -34.14 -23.50
N THR A 130 -37.09 -33.60 -24.33
CA THR A 130 -36.59 -34.17 -25.61
C THR A 130 -35.84 -33.06 -26.39
N ASN A 131 -34.51 -33.15 -26.49
CA ASN A 131 -33.74 -33.74 -27.58
C ASN A 131 -33.40 -32.75 -28.71
N ASN A 132 -32.11 -32.42 -28.83
CA ASN A 132 -31.27 -32.80 -29.98
C ASN A 132 -29.82 -32.34 -29.69
N LEU A 133 -28.93 -33.25 -29.25
CA LEU A 133 -28.08 -34.14 -30.06
C LEU A 133 -27.19 -33.41 -31.07
N LEU A 134 -25.88 -33.47 -30.80
CA LEU A 134 -24.85 -34.22 -31.57
C LEU A 134 -23.66 -34.39 -30.58
N GLN A 135 -23.41 -35.57 -29.98
CA GLN A 135 -22.67 -36.75 -30.51
C GLN A 135 -21.33 -36.33 -31.15
N ASP A 136 -20.17 -36.81 -30.71
CA ASP A 136 -19.78 -38.21 -30.47
C ASP A 136 -18.64 -38.29 -29.43
N SER A 137 -18.70 -39.14 -28.38
CA SER A 137 -18.43 -40.60 -28.34
C SER A 137 -16.91 -40.91 -28.59
N ASN A 138 -16.20 -41.76 -27.85
CA ASN A 138 -16.63 -42.92 -27.09
C ASN A 138 -15.56 -43.45 -26.10
N THR A 139 -16.06 -43.92 -24.95
CA THR A 139 -15.74 -45.16 -24.19
C THR A 139 -14.39 -45.49 -23.54
N GLY A 140 -14.53 -45.83 -22.25
CA GLY A 140 -13.82 -46.88 -21.51
C GLY A 140 -13.54 -46.43 -20.06
N GLY A 141 -14.31 -46.70 -19.01
CA GLY A 141 -15.26 -47.78 -18.70
C GLY A 141 -14.72 -48.54 -17.47
N ARG A 142 -15.22 -48.25 -16.25
CA ARG A 142 -15.27 -49.24 -15.15
C ARG A 142 -16.19 -48.80 -14.00
N TRP A 143 -17.21 -49.64 -13.81
CA TRP A 143 -18.22 -49.85 -12.77
C TRP A 143 -18.13 -49.10 -11.43
N LEU A 144 -19.28 -48.50 -11.10
CA LEU A 144 -19.76 -48.14 -9.77
C LEU A 144 -20.33 -49.40 -9.10
N GLU A 145 -19.80 -49.77 -7.94
CA GLU A 145 -20.52 -50.61 -6.98
C GLU A 145 -21.01 -49.71 -5.85
N GLU A 146 -22.30 -49.82 -5.60
CA GLU A 146 -23.06 -49.18 -4.53
C GLU A 146 -22.87 -50.00 -3.26
N SER A 147 -22.06 -49.51 -2.32
CA SER A 147 -21.95 -50.06 -0.97
C SER A 147 -22.62 -49.09 0.01
N THR A 148 -23.81 -49.46 0.46
CA THR A 148 -24.46 -48.94 1.66
C THR A 148 -23.64 -49.36 2.89
N GLU A 149 -22.76 -48.50 3.37
CA GLU A 149 -22.20 -48.57 4.73
C GLU A 149 -22.15 -47.16 5.31
N GLU A 150 -22.82 -46.98 6.45
CA GLU A 150 -22.71 -45.81 7.32
C GLU A 150 -21.25 -45.66 7.76
N GLU A 151 -20.53 -44.71 7.16
CA GLU A 151 -19.20 -44.32 7.65
C GLU A 151 -19.37 -43.55 8.99
N PRO A 152 -18.60 -43.92 10.04
CA PRO A 152 -18.70 -43.29 11.34
C PRO A 152 -18.28 -41.83 11.28
N GLU A 153 -19.08 -40.96 11.91
CA GLU A 153 -18.79 -39.54 12.10
C GLU A 153 -17.47 -39.40 12.86
N VAL A 154 -16.38 -39.16 12.14
CA VAL A 154 -15.07 -38.85 12.73
C VAL A 154 -15.21 -37.49 13.38
N VAL A 155 -15.47 -37.48 14.69
CA VAL A 155 -15.32 -36.29 15.55
C VAL A 155 -13.84 -35.93 15.57
N GLY A 156 -13.42 -35.19 14.54
CA GLY A 156 -12.11 -34.58 14.46
C GLY A 156 -12.02 -33.50 15.51
N VAL A 157 -11.49 -33.83 16.69
CA VAL A 157 -11.08 -32.84 17.69
C VAL A 157 -9.92 -32.03 17.08
N GLN A 158 -10.25 -31.00 16.32
CA GLN A 158 -9.31 -29.98 15.88
C GLN A 158 -8.88 -29.19 17.12
N VAL A 159 -7.77 -29.60 17.73
CA VAL A 159 -7.06 -28.80 18.71
C VAL A 159 -6.62 -27.51 18.00
N ARG A 160 -7.40 -26.45 18.15
CA ARG A 160 -7.06 -25.11 17.67
C ARG A 160 -5.79 -24.68 18.38
N LYS A 161 -4.64 -24.82 17.72
CA LYS A 161 -3.41 -24.14 18.13
C LYS A 161 -3.75 -22.66 18.29
N LYS A 162 -3.45 -22.09 19.46
CA LYS A 162 -3.62 -20.65 19.74
C LYS A 162 -2.94 -19.87 18.62
N GLU A 163 -3.76 -19.23 17.79
CA GLU A 163 -3.29 -18.41 16.68
C GLU A 163 -2.46 -17.26 17.27
N THR A 164 -1.23 -17.07 16.77
CA THR A 164 -0.40 -15.97 17.26
C THR A 164 -1.04 -14.64 16.88
N PRO A 165 -0.95 -13.59 17.72
CA PRO A 165 -1.56 -12.30 17.42
C PRO A 165 -1.06 -11.71 16.09
N LYS A 166 0.16 -12.06 15.68
CA LYS A 166 0.75 -11.69 14.38
C LYS A 166 0.08 -12.43 13.20
N ALA A 167 -0.23 -13.72 13.34
CA ALA A 167 -0.94 -14.48 12.32
C ALA A 167 -2.39 -14.01 12.18
N ALA A 168 -3.06 -13.71 13.30
CA ALA A 168 -4.40 -13.14 13.29
C ALA A 168 -4.43 -11.74 12.62
N ALA A 169 -3.45 -10.88 12.89
CA ALA A 169 -3.32 -9.57 12.22
C ALA A 169 -3.03 -9.69 10.72
N TRP A 170 -2.19 -10.66 10.32
CA TRP A 170 -1.91 -10.92 8.90
C TRP A 170 -3.13 -11.48 8.16
N LYS A 171 -3.88 -12.38 8.81
CA LYS A 171 -5.14 -12.90 8.28
C LYS A 171 -6.15 -11.76 8.11
N ARG A 172 -6.29 -10.87 9.11
CA ARG A 172 -7.15 -9.67 9.06
C ARG A 172 -6.76 -8.67 7.97
N SER A 173 -5.47 -8.54 7.66
CA SER A 173 -4.98 -7.65 6.59
C SER A 173 -4.93 -8.31 5.20
N SER A 174 -5.22 -9.61 5.10
CA SER A 174 -5.23 -10.30 3.82
C SER A 174 -6.44 -9.88 2.98
N PHE A 175 -6.22 -9.65 1.68
CA PHE A 175 -7.27 -9.28 0.73
C PHE A 175 -8.42 -10.31 0.70
N HIS A 176 -8.11 -11.59 0.87
CA HIS A 176 -9.10 -12.66 0.91
C HIS A 176 -10.02 -12.55 2.12
N TYR A 177 -9.48 -12.25 3.30
CA TYR A 177 -10.29 -12.07 4.50
C TYR A 177 -11.13 -10.78 4.44
N GLN A 178 -10.56 -9.69 3.92
CA GLN A 178 -11.33 -8.46 3.67
C GLN A 178 -12.40 -8.67 2.59
N LYS A 179 -12.15 -9.50 1.58
CA LYS A 179 -13.17 -9.88 0.60
C LYS A 179 -14.27 -10.74 1.24
N MET A 180 -13.90 -11.70 2.08
CA MET A 180 -14.85 -12.54 2.82
C MET A 180 -15.76 -11.69 3.71
N LEU A 181 -15.19 -10.80 4.54
CA LEU A 181 -15.97 -9.84 5.34
C LEU A 181 -16.85 -8.95 4.46
N ARG A 182 -16.35 -8.55 3.28
CA ARG A 182 -17.14 -7.74 2.35
C ARG A 182 -18.34 -8.50 1.80
N ASP A 183 -18.16 -9.77 1.46
CA ASP A 183 -19.19 -10.63 0.91
C ASP A 183 -20.20 -11.07 1.99
N GLU A 184 -19.75 -11.17 3.26
CA GLU A 184 -20.55 -11.61 4.42
C GLU A 184 -21.55 -10.55 4.90
N GLU A 185 -21.27 -9.25 4.71
CA GLU A 185 -22.26 -8.20 5.04
C GLU A 185 -23.48 -8.29 4.10
N PRO A 186 -24.71 -8.44 4.64
CA PRO A 186 -25.90 -8.56 3.81
C PRO A 186 -26.28 -7.23 3.18
N TRP A 187 -26.82 -7.28 1.96
CA TRP A 187 -27.42 -6.12 1.31
C TRP A 187 -28.72 -5.73 2.02
N LYS A 188 -28.83 -4.47 2.43
CA LYS A 188 -30.08 -3.91 2.98
C LYS A 188 -30.76 -3.08 1.91
N GLN A 189 -32.04 -3.35 1.66
CA GLN A 189 -32.84 -2.52 0.76
C GLN A 189 -33.14 -1.18 1.44
N LEU A 190 -32.94 -0.09 0.71
CA LEU A 190 -33.19 1.27 1.15
C LEU A 190 -34.39 1.84 0.40
N TYR A 191 -35.19 2.65 1.09
CA TYR A 191 -36.28 3.38 0.48
C TYR A 191 -35.73 4.61 -0.24
N TYR A 192 -35.92 4.65 -1.55
CA TYR A 192 -35.48 5.76 -2.37
C TYR A 192 -36.58 6.81 -2.50
N HIS A 193 -36.25 8.05 -2.15
CA HIS A 193 -37.14 9.20 -2.27
C HIS A 193 -36.54 10.20 -3.25
N VAL A 194 -37.23 10.43 -4.36
CA VAL A 194 -36.84 11.45 -5.35
C VAL A 194 -37.16 12.83 -4.79
N TRP A 195 -36.23 13.77 -4.95
CA TRP A 195 -36.47 15.18 -4.75
C TRP A 195 -37.34 15.71 -5.91
N ASN A 196 -38.65 15.59 -5.77
CA ASN A 196 -39.61 16.26 -6.65
C ASN A 196 -40.41 17.25 -5.82
N GLU A 197 -40.60 18.45 -6.38
CA GLU A 197 -41.04 19.71 -5.74
C GLU A 197 -42.32 19.68 -4.89
N HIS A 198 -43.05 18.57 -4.73
CA HIS A 198 -44.36 18.63 -4.07
C HIS A 198 -44.83 17.48 -3.16
N LYS A 199 -44.08 16.41 -2.86
CA LYS A 199 -44.71 15.28 -2.10
C LYS A 199 -43.92 14.55 -1.02
N SER A 200 -42.65 14.84 -0.75
CA SER A 200 -41.96 14.15 0.34
C SER A 200 -41.77 15.04 1.57
N LYS A 201 -42.81 15.11 2.42
CA LYS A 201 -42.74 15.73 3.76
C LYS A 201 -41.55 15.23 4.59
N SER A 202 -41.04 14.03 4.28
CA SER A 202 -39.88 13.45 4.95
C SER A 202 -38.56 14.09 4.52
N VAL A 203 -38.44 14.53 3.26
CA VAL A 203 -37.21 15.15 2.76
C VAL A 203 -37.21 16.64 3.09
N ASP A 204 -38.36 17.32 3.02
CA ASP A 204 -38.50 18.71 3.48
C ASP A 204 -38.15 18.83 4.96
N LYS A 205 -38.57 17.89 5.82
CA LYS A 205 -38.17 17.87 7.25
C LYS A 205 -36.67 17.71 7.47
N VAL A 206 -36.00 16.92 6.64
CA VAL A 206 -34.54 16.71 6.72
C VAL A 206 -33.81 17.98 6.30
N TRP A 207 -34.34 18.74 5.34
CA TRP A 207 -33.79 20.04 4.93
C TRP A 207 -34.21 21.22 5.81
N GLU A 208 -35.39 21.18 6.41
CA GLU A 208 -35.77 22.10 7.47
C GLU A 208 -34.82 21.94 8.66
N GLN A 209 -34.44 20.71 9.03
CA GLN A 209 -33.36 20.46 10.00
C GLN A 209 -31.99 21.01 9.55
N PHE A 210 -31.73 21.15 8.24
CA PHE A 210 -30.55 21.85 7.70
C PHE A 210 -30.66 23.38 7.80
N ALA A 211 -31.88 23.93 7.79
CA ALA A 211 -32.14 25.37 7.75
C ALA A 211 -32.38 26.01 9.14
N VAL A 212 -32.56 25.21 10.20
CA VAL A 212 -32.66 25.75 11.57
C VAL A 212 -31.28 26.23 12.01
N ALA A 213 -31.08 27.55 12.00
CA ALA A 213 -29.98 28.20 12.69
C ALA A 213 -30.02 27.79 14.18
N PRO A 214 -28.87 27.54 14.84
CA PRO A 214 -28.87 27.22 16.26
C PRO A 214 -29.54 28.38 17.00
N SER A 215 -30.65 28.11 17.69
CA SER A 215 -31.25 29.09 18.58
C SER A 215 -30.18 29.58 19.56
N GLU A 216 -30.08 30.90 19.72
CA GLU A 216 -29.13 31.61 20.59
C GLU A 216 -29.13 31.07 22.02
N GLN A 217 -28.37 30.00 22.27
CA GLN A 217 -27.72 29.71 23.54
C GLN A 217 -26.44 28.93 23.23
N PRO A 218 -25.27 29.37 23.72
CA PRO A 218 -24.03 28.64 23.58
C PRO A 218 -24.07 27.47 24.57
N GLN A 219 -24.78 26.40 24.22
CA GLN A 219 -24.52 25.12 24.85
C GLN A 219 -23.27 24.54 24.17
N GLU A 220 -22.26 24.32 25.00
CA GLU A 220 -20.96 23.74 24.67
C GLU A 220 -21.14 22.41 23.93
N ASN A 221 -21.22 22.46 22.61
CA ASN A 221 -21.20 21.28 21.75
C ASN A 221 -19.75 20.85 21.49
N ASN A 222 -19.03 20.51 22.57
CA ASN A 222 -17.72 19.84 22.50
C ASN A 222 -17.85 18.33 22.14
N HIS A 223 -19.06 17.77 22.12
CA HIS A 223 -19.26 16.33 21.94
C HIS A 223 -19.15 15.82 20.49
N LEU A 224 -19.31 16.68 19.47
CA LEU A 224 -19.29 16.23 18.06
C LEU A 224 -17.89 16.12 17.46
N VAL A 225 -16.87 16.72 18.08
CA VAL A 225 -15.46 16.56 17.66
C VAL A 225 -14.84 15.29 18.23
N GLU A 226 -15.32 14.80 19.38
CA GLU A 226 -14.84 13.57 20.01
C GLU A 226 -15.27 12.31 19.22
N GLN A 227 -16.47 12.31 18.62
CA GLN A 227 -17.04 11.13 17.96
C GLN A 227 -16.31 10.70 16.67
N TRP A 228 -15.58 11.63 16.01
CA TRP A 228 -14.84 11.35 14.78
C TRP A 228 -13.45 10.74 15.06
N MET A 229 -12.96 10.82 16.31
CA MET A 229 -11.69 10.20 16.72
C MET A 229 -11.87 8.73 17.17
N ASP A 230 -13.07 8.33 17.59
CA ASP A 230 -13.34 6.99 18.14
C ASP A 230 -13.46 5.87 17.09
N ILE A 231 -13.78 6.21 15.83
CA ILE A 231 -13.95 5.20 14.77
C ILE A 231 -12.60 4.64 14.26
N ALA A 232 -11.49 5.36 14.49
CA ALA A 232 -10.16 4.94 14.03
C ALA A 232 -9.39 4.05 15.03
N VAL A 233 -9.82 4.02 16.29
CA VAL A 233 -9.19 3.22 17.35
C VAL A 233 -10.29 2.46 18.06
N GLY A 234 -10.62 1.27 17.57
CA GLY A 234 -11.64 0.43 18.19
C GLY A 234 -11.36 0.23 19.67
N LYS A 235 -12.17 0.87 20.53
CA LYS A 235 -12.42 0.53 21.93
C LYS A 235 -13.63 1.29 22.45
N GLU A 236 -14.35 0.60 23.33
CA GLU A 236 -15.59 0.97 24.00
C GLU A 236 -15.49 2.28 24.80
N GLU A 237 -16.65 2.93 24.90
CA GLU A 237 -17.00 4.06 25.76
C GLU A 237 -16.18 4.14 27.05
N ASN A 238 -15.34 5.17 27.15
CA ASN A 238 -14.99 5.78 28.42
C ASN A 238 -14.45 7.19 28.15
N ASN A 239 -15.26 8.20 28.47
CA ASN A 239 -14.88 9.61 28.61
C ASN A 239 -13.61 9.73 29.45
N ARG A 240 -12.46 9.78 28.79
CA ARG A 240 -11.20 10.22 29.39
C ARG A 240 -10.64 11.28 28.48
N VAL A 241 -10.66 12.51 28.97
CA VAL A 241 -9.84 13.64 28.48
C VAL A 241 -8.48 13.06 28.09
N VAL A 242 -8.22 12.97 26.79
CA VAL A 242 -6.98 12.38 26.28
C VAL A 242 -5.85 13.30 26.71
N ASP A 243 -4.87 12.76 27.43
CA ASP A 243 -3.73 13.54 27.92
C ASP A 243 -3.00 14.23 26.75
N ILE A 244 -2.53 15.46 26.95
CA ILE A 244 -1.89 16.29 25.90
C ILE A 244 -0.73 15.60 25.17
N PRO A 245 0.14 14.82 25.84
CA PRO A 245 1.15 14.01 25.17
C PRO A 245 0.57 13.10 24.08
N GLN A 246 -0.58 12.48 24.35
CA GLN A 246 -1.23 11.56 23.42
C GLN A 246 -1.89 12.30 22.25
N GLN A 247 -2.46 13.49 22.48
CA GLN A 247 -3.01 14.34 21.42
C GLN A 247 -1.90 14.84 20.47
N VAL A 248 -0.81 15.34 21.04
CA VAL A 248 0.38 15.79 20.28
C VAL A 248 0.98 14.63 19.48
N TYR A 249 1.08 13.44 20.08
CA TYR A 249 1.53 12.24 19.39
C TYR A 249 0.64 11.88 18.19
N ALA A 250 -0.69 11.85 18.38
CA ALA A 250 -1.63 11.53 17.32
C ALA A 250 -1.51 12.51 16.14
N PHE A 251 -1.38 13.80 16.44
CA PHE A 251 -1.18 14.83 15.43
C PHE A 251 0.14 14.67 14.66
N LEU A 252 1.25 14.45 15.37
CA LEU A 252 2.56 14.18 14.80
C LEU A 252 2.57 12.89 13.96
N TYR A 253 1.81 11.87 14.36
CA TYR A 253 1.70 10.63 13.62
C TYR A 253 1.04 10.81 12.25
N GLN A 254 0.08 11.72 12.14
CA GLN A 254 -0.57 12.03 10.87
C GLN A 254 0.28 12.94 9.97
N HIS A 255 0.88 14.00 10.54
CA HIS A 255 1.54 15.06 9.76
C HIS A 255 3.04 14.84 9.57
N ARG A 256 3.69 14.06 10.45
CA ARG A 256 5.13 13.73 10.49
C ARG A 256 6.07 14.91 10.76
N VAL A 257 5.78 16.08 10.20
CA VAL A 257 6.59 17.31 10.25
C VAL A 257 5.64 18.47 10.52
N VAL A 258 5.86 19.20 11.62
CA VAL A 258 4.95 20.25 12.09
C VAL A 258 5.72 21.42 12.70
N THR A 259 5.17 22.63 12.60
CA THR A 259 5.72 23.80 13.28
C THR A 259 5.10 23.98 14.66
N LEU A 260 5.81 24.66 15.57
CA LEU A 260 5.27 24.94 16.90
C LEU A 260 4.06 25.87 16.80
N SER A 261 4.06 26.85 15.89
CA SER A 261 2.93 27.75 15.72
C SER A 261 1.68 27.01 15.26
N SER A 262 1.84 26.01 14.38
CA SER A 262 0.73 25.16 13.93
C SER A 262 0.14 24.34 15.08
N LEU A 263 0.98 23.81 15.97
CA LEU A 263 0.55 23.08 17.17
C LEU A 263 -0.14 24.00 18.18
N MET A 264 0.40 25.19 18.45
CA MET A 264 -0.19 26.13 19.40
C MET A 264 -1.57 26.64 18.95
N LYS A 265 -1.83 26.71 17.64
CA LYS A 265 -3.16 27.02 17.09
C LYS A 265 -4.17 25.89 17.32
N LEU A 266 -3.70 24.65 17.36
CA LEU A 266 -4.54 23.46 17.58
C LEU A 266 -4.82 23.20 19.07
N PHE A 267 -3.90 23.61 19.94
CA PHE A 267 -4.03 23.48 21.39
C PHE A 267 -3.99 24.86 22.08
N PRO A 268 -4.96 25.75 21.83
CA PRO A 268 -4.95 27.12 22.34
C PRO A 268 -5.09 27.20 23.86
N GLU A 269 -5.82 26.25 24.45
CA GLU A 269 -6.07 26.16 25.90
C GLU A 269 -4.87 25.63 26.69
N GLU A 270 -3.89 25.02 26.00
CA GLU A 270 -2.78 24.35 26.65
C GLU A 270 -1.57 25.26 26.86
N SER A 271 -0.94 25.09 28.02
CA SER A 271 0.30 25.80 28.29
C SER A 271 1.39 25.36 27.31
N ARG A 272 2.17 26.31 26.80
CA ARG A 272 3.35 26.02 25.95
C ARG A 272 4.23 24.95 26.59
N CYS A 273 4.47 25.02 27.90
CA CYS A 273 5.29 24.04 28.61
C CYS A 273 4.75 22.60 28.50
N ALA A 274 3.43 22.40 28.50
CA ALA A 274 2.84 21.07 28.34
C ALA A 274 3.06 20.51 26.93
N VAL A 275 2.78 21.33 25.90
CA VAL A 275 3.02 20.96 24.49
C VAL A 275 4.50 20.67 24.23
N TRP A 276 5.41 21.45 24.82
CA TRP A 276 6.85 21.23 24.71
C TRP A 276 7.32 19.93 25.35
N ARG A 277 6.78 19.57 26.52
CA ARG A 277 7.11 18.28 27.15
C ARG A 277 6.67 17.11 26.27
N ALA A 278 5.46 17.19 25.72
CA ALA A 278 4.95 16.21 24.76
C ALA A 278 5.83 16.12 23.49
N LEU A 279 6.24 17.26 22.94
CA LEU A 279 7.12 17.31 21.77
C LEU A 279 8.49 16.70 22.06
N SER A 280 9.10 17.02 23.20
CA SER A 280 10.37 16.43 23.62
C SER A 280 10.30 14.90 23.78
N GLU A 281 9.12 14.36 24.09
CA GLU A 281 8.87 12.92 24.18
C GLU A 281 8.76 12.26 22.80
N TYR A 282 7.95 12.81 21.88
CA TYR A 282 7.59 12.14 20.61
C TYR A 282 8.30 12.65 19.37
N ALA A 283 8.88 13.85 19.41
CA ALA A 283 9.48 14.51 18.26
C ALA A 283 10.92 14.97 18.54
N VAL A 284 11.64 15.29 17.46
CA VAL A 284 12.95 15.93 17.49
C VAL A 284 12.86 17.26 16.75
N LEU A 285 13.50 18.28 17.30
CA LEU A 285 13.55 19.61 16.69
C LEU A 285 14.65 19.64 15.62
N VAL A 286 14.27 19.93 14.38
CA VAL A 286 15.18 20.10 13.24
C VAL A 286 14.88 21.46 12.62
N ARG A 287 15.78 22.44 12.83
CA ARG A 287 15.67 23.79 12.24
C ARG A 287 14.30 24.44 12.44
N HIS A 288 13.89 24.58 13.70
CA HIS A 288 12.62 25.19 14.12
C HIS A 288 11.37 24.36 13.77
N VAL A 289 11.53 23.18 13.16
CA VAL A 289 10.43 22.28 12.83
C VAL A 289 10.50 21.02 13.68
N TRP A 290 9.37 20.56 14.19
CA TRP A 290 9.27 19.32 14.94
C TRP A 290 8.99 18.15 14.00
N VAL A 291 9.82 17.13 14.09
CA VAL A 291 9.71 15.91 13.29
C VAL A 291 9.50 14.72 14.21
N LEU A 292 8.48 13.90 13.93
CA LEU A 292 8.21 12.69 14.71
C LEU A 292 9.46 11.78 14.74
N LYS A 293 9.85 11.29 15.93
CA LYS A 293 11.02 10.41 16.09
C LYS A 293 10.82 9.09 15.36
N SER A 294 11.93 8.53 14.88
CA SER A 294 11.92 7.36 13.99
C SER A 294 11.29 6.11 14.60
N GLU A 295 11.43 5.88 15.90
CA GLU A 295 10.87 4.74 16.66
C GLU A 295 9.34 4.75 16.73
N PHE A 296 8.72 5.91 16.52
CA PHE A 296 7.26 6.08 16.54
C PHE A 296 6.62 5.88 15.16
N VAL A 297 7.42 5.60 14.13
CA VAL A 297 6.92 5.30 12.79
C VAL A 297 6.85 3.79 12.60
N SER A 298 5.68 3.24 12.90
CA SER A 298 5.40 1.79 12.94
C SER A 298 5.73 1.03 11.65
N THR A 299 5.77 1.71 10.52
CA THR A 299 6.07 1.15 9.19
C THR A 299 7.56 1.00 8.91
N LEU A 300 8.44 1.61 9.72
CA LEU A 300 9.89 1.58 9.51
C LEU A 300 10.54 0.41 10.26
N SER A 301 11.31 -0.39 9.54
CA SER A 301 12.27 -1.34 10.11
C SER A 301 13.41 -0.62 10.84
N LYS A 302 14.18 -1.33 11.67
CA LYS A 302 15.29 -0.74 12.43
C LYS A 302 16.34 -0.07 11.52
N VAL A 303 16.66 -0.68 10.38
CA VAL A 303 17.56 -0.10 9.36
C VAL A 303 17.00 1.21 8.80
N GLU A 304 15.70 1.26 8.54
CA GLU A 304 15.04 2.45 8.00
C GLU A 304 14.91 3.56 9.04
N GLN A 305 14.69 3.21 10.32
CA GLN A 305 14.73 4.15 11.44
C GLN A 305 16.12 4.79 11.56
N CYS A 306 17.18 3.97 11.54
CA CYS A 306 18.55 4.47 11.58
C CYS A 306 18.87 5.35 10.36
N CYS A 307 18.42 4.96 9.17
CA CYS A 307 18.55 5.77 7.96
C CYS A 307 17.85 7.13 8.12
N ARG A 308 16.65 7.16 8.70
CA ARG A 308 15.88 8.39 8.94
C ARG A 308 16.58 9.31 9.94
N ASP A 309 17.10 8.79 11.04
CA ASP A 309 17.83 9.59 12.04
C ASP A 309 19.06 10.30 11.43
N VAL A 310 19.80 9.62 10.54
CA VAL A 310 20.94 10.22 9.82
C VAL A 310 20.48 11.30 8.84
N ILE A 311 19.33 11.11 8.17
CA ILE A 311 18.76 12.13 7.27
C ILE A 311 18.32 13.38 8.05
N LEU A 312 17.72 13.21 9.23
CA LEU A 312 17.30 14.33 10.07
C LEU A 312 18.49 15.15 10.56
N GLU A 313 19.61 14.53 10.92
CA GLU A 313 20.84 15.23 11.27
C GLU A 313 21.46 15.98 10.06
N MET A 314 21.35 15.42 8.84
CA MET A 314 21.77 16.15 7.65
C MET A 314 20.93 17.41 7.43
N PHE A 315 19.62 17.32 7.66
CA PHE A 315 18.73 18.49 7.62
C PHE A 315 19.01 19.49 8.73
N SER A 316 19.50 19.08 9.90
CA SER A 316 19.89 20.04 10.94
C SER A 316 21.10 20.88 10.55
N SER A 317 21.96 20.36 9.66
CA SER A 317 23.22 20.97 9.28
C SER A 317 23.16 21.77 7.97
N GLN A 318 22.16 21.51 7.11
CA GLN A 318 22.08 22.08 5.76
C GLN A 318 20.65 22.47 5.39
N ASP A 319 20.47 23.57 4.66
CA ASP A 319 19.14 24.02 4.17
C ASP A 319 18.62 23.08 3.11
N TYR A 320 19.55 22.67 2.25
CA TYR A 320 19.30 21.75 1.17
C TYR A 320 20.31 20.62 1.23
N VAL A 321 19.84 19.39 1.36
CA VAL A 321 20.66 18.19 1.36
C VAL A 321 20.66 17.60 -0.05
N LYS A 322 21.81 17.64 -0.71
CA LYS A 322 21.97 17.06 -2.05
C LYS A 322 21.93 15.54 -1.99
N THR A 323 21.34 14.91 -3.01
CA THR A 323 21.28 13.44 -3.14
C THR A 323 22.66 12.77 -3.11
N SER A 324 23.71 13.46 -3.59
CA SER A 324 25.09 12.98 -3.53
C SER A 324 25.59 12.83 -2.10
N VAL A 325 25.30 13.81 -1.23
CA VAL A 325 25.68 13.81 0.19
C VAL A 325 25.00 12.67 0.93
N ILE A 326 23.70 12.44 0.64
CA ILE A 326 22.94 11.33 1.23
C ILE A 326 23.55 9.99 0.82
N ARG A 327 23.89 9.82 -0.46
CA ARG A 327 24.51 8.61 -0.98
C ARG A 327 25.87 8.33 -0.35
N GLU A 328 26.67 9.38 -0.13
CA GLU A 328 27.98 9.29 0.50
C GLU A 328 27.88 8.95 1.99
N ARG A 329 26.90 9.50 2.71
CA ARG A 329 26.74 9.24 4.14
C ARG A 329 26.03 7.91 4.43
N LEU A 330 25.18 7.45 3.52
CA LEU A 330 24.41 6.21 3.63
C LEU A 330 24.81 5.17 2.56
N VAL A 331 26.11 4.95 2.39
CA VAL A 331 26.69 4.06 1.35
C VAL A 331 26.11 2.65 1.35
N TYR A 332 25.70 2.16 2.52
CA TYR A 332 25.19 0.80 2.69
C TYR A 332 23.68 0.68 2.43
N VAL A 333 22.96 1.80 2.38
CA VAL A 333 21.50 1.83 2.28
C VAL A 333 21.08 2.04 0.82
N GLY A 334 20.25 1.15 0.31
CA GLY A 334 19.75 1.24 -1.07
C GLY A 334 18.90 2.49 -1.32
N GLN A 335 19.00 3.05 -2.54
CA GLN A 335 18.33 4.30 -2.92
C GLN A 335 16.83 4.34 -2.64
N GLY A 336 16.13 3.22 -2.84
CA GLY A 336 14.69 3.16 -2.59
C GLY A 336 14.30 3.47 -1.14
N ILE A 337 15.16 3.11 -0.17
CA ILE A 337 14.90 3.30 1.26
C ILE A 337 14.98 4.77 1.63
N TRP A 338 16.15 5.40 1.43
CA TRP A 338 16.32 6.79 1.83
C TRP A 338 15.47 7.74 1.00
N LYS A 339 15.17 7.42 -0.27
CA LYS A 339 14.28 8.25 -1.10
C LYS A 339 12.85 8.25 -0.56
N ARG A 340 12.31 7.09 -0.18
CA ARG A 340 10.98 6.98 0.43
C ARG A 340 10.89 7.79 1.73
N ILE A 341 11.95 7.75 2.55
CA ILE A 341 12.03 8.55 3.79
C ILE A 341 12.01 10.04 3.44
N LEU A 342 12.82 10.49 2.48
CA LEU A 342 12.85 11.89 2.05
C LEU A 342 11.51 12.38 1.51
N GLU A 343 10.76 11.56 0.76
CA GLU A 343 9.42 11.91 0.27
C GLU A 343 8.40 12.11 1.42
N GLU A 344 8.60 11.41 2.54
CA GLU A 344 7.77 11.54 3.75
C GLU A 344 8.02 12.87 4.46
N ILE A 345 9.27 13.28 4.65
CA ILE A 345 9.64 14.42 5.53
C ILE A 345 10.15 15.67 4.78
N GLY A 346 10.48 15.56 3.50
CA GLY A 346 11.13 16.61 2.72
C GLY A 346 10.46 16.91 1.38
N ILE A 347 10.93 17.99 0.75
CA ILE A 347 10.51 18.48 -0.57
C ILE A 347 11.76 18.58 -1.44
N HIS A 348 11.70 18.02 -2.65
CA HIS A 348 12.81 18.06 -3.59
C HIS A 348 12.76 19.30 -4.48
N TYR A 349 13.81 20.10 -4.44
CA TYR A 349 14.03 21.28 -5.26
C TYR A 349 15.06 20.99 -6.35
N LYS A 350 14.66 21.15 -7.61
CA LYS A 350 15.53 20.90 -8.77
C LYS A 350 16.80 21.75 -8.68
N GLY A 351 17.97 21.12 -8.73
CA GLY A 351 19.28 21.78 -8.66
C GLY A 351 19.81 22.05 -7.25
N LEU A 352 18.93 22.15 -6.24
CA LEU A 352 19.31 22.44 -4.85
C LEU A 352 19.40 21.17 -3.99
N GLY A 353 18.49 20.21 -4.19
CA GLY A 353 18.42 18.98 -3.40
C GLY A 353 17.12 18.92 -2.59
N TRP A 354 17.16 18.28 -1.43
CA TRP A 354 16.01 18.12 -0.54
C TRP A 354 16.02 19.17 0.56
N LYS A 355 14.86 19.73 0.87
CA LYS A 355 14.64 20.62 2.03
C LYS A 355 13.59 20.01 2.95
N LEU A 356 13.67 20.27 4.25
CA LEU A 356 12.68 19.77 5.21
C LEU A 356 11.32 20.45 4.96
N LYS A 357 10.21 19.72 5.12
CA LYS A 357 8.85 20.30 5.03
C LYS A 357 8.64 21.34 6.13
N ALA A 358 7.81 22.35 5.85
CA ALA A 358 7.41 23.42 6.78
C ALA A 358 8.56 24.31 7.34
N GLN A 359 9.78 24.21 6.79
CA GLN A 359 10.94 24.97 7.28
C GLN A 359 10.81 26.49 7.10
N ASP A 360 9.99 26.96 6.16
CA ASP A 360 9.82 28.40 5.86
C ASP A 360 8.56 29.01 6.50
N GLU A 361 7.75 28.21 7.21
CA GLU A 361 6.42 28.65 7.68
C GLU A 361 6.48 29.42 9.02
N ASP A 362 7.52 29.19 9.82
CA ASP A 362 7.69 29.79 11.15
C ASP A 362 9.04 30.55 11.24
N THR A 363 9.03 31.86 10.98
CA THR A 363 10.10 32.76 11.42
C THR A 363 9.79 33.20 12.86
N TYR A 364 9.88 32.27 13.82
CA TYR A 364 9.54 32.59 15.21
C TYR A 364 10.72 33.28 15.93
N ASP A 365 10.42 34.39 16.59
CA ASP A 365 11.37 35.32 17.20
C ASP A 365 11.95 34.76 18.51
N ASP A 366 13.23 35.07 18.72
CA ASP A 366 14.15 34.55 19.74
C ASP A 366 13.59 34.68 21.17
N ASN A 367 13.35 33.53 21.81
CA ASN A 367 13.18 33.45 23.26
C ASN A 367 14.33 32.61 23.83
N HIS A 368 15.03 33.14 24.85
CA HIS A 368 16.20 32.51 25.48
C HIS A 368 15.92 31.12 26.09
N LEU A 369 14.65 30.81 26.38
CA LEU A 369 14.18 29.48 26.83
C LEU A 369 14.19 28.43 25.70
N LEU A 370 14.11 28.85 24.43
CA LEU A 370 14.24 27.95 23.28
C LEU A 370 15.67 27.46 23.09
N ASP A 371 16.68 28.25 23.44
CA ASP A 371 18.07 27.90 23.15
C ASP A 371 18.53 26.67 23.91
N THR A 372 18.21 26.56 25.21
CA THR A 372 18.57 25.39 26.00
C THR A 372 17.95 24.11 25.43
N VAL A 373 16.65 24.15 25.10
CA VAL A 373 15.97 22.98 24.53
C VAL A 373 16.45 22.70 23.11
N ARG A 374 16.74 23.73 22.32
CA ARG A 374 17.29 23.59 20.97
C ARG A 374 18.66 22.91 21.02
N ILE A 375 19.54 23.33 21.93
CA ILE A 375 20.86 22.72 22.14
C ILE A 375 20.69 21.26 22.59
N GLU A 376 19.80 20.99 23.54
CA GLU A 376 19.51 19.63 24.01
C GLU A 376 19.00 18.72 22.87
N GLN A 377 18.02 19.19 22.10
CA GLN A 377 17.44 18.44 20.98
C GLN A 377 18.45 18.22 19.86
N GLN A 378 19.30 19.22 19.58
CA GLN A 378 20.36 19.09 18.59
C GLN A 378 21.40 18.04 19.03
N ASN A 379 21.83 18.06 20.29
CA ASN A 379 22.74 17.06 20.83
C ASN A 379 22.13 15.66 20.78
N ASN A 380 20.85 15.54 21.15
CA ASN A 380 20.12 14.27 21.08
C ASN A 380 20.06 13.74 19.64
N LEU A 381 19.74 14.60 18.67
CA LEU A 381 19.71 14.25 17.25
C LEU A 381 21.06 13.73 16.75
N VAL A 382 22.16 14.42 17.09
CA VAL A 382 23.52 14.00 16.71
C VAL A 382 23.85 12.64 17.32
N SER A 383 23.65 12.45 18.63
CA SER A 383 23.90 11.16 19.30
C SER A 383 23.02 10.01 18.76
N ARG A 384 21.82 10.32 18.26
CA ARG A 384 20.96 9.33 17.58
C ARG A 384 21.49 8.97 16.20
N ALA A 385 21.95 9.95 15.43
CA ALA A 385 22.53 9.73 14.12
C ALA A 385 23.84 8.92 14.20
N GLU A 386 24.70 9.21 15.17
CA GLU A 386 25.95 8.46 15.40
C GLU A 386 25.68 6.98 15.74
N ARG A 387 24.78 6.72 16.71
CA ARG A 387 24.36 5.35 17.04
C ARG A 387 23.74 4.62 15.84
N SER A 388 23.01 5.37 15.01
CA SER A 388 22.41 4.83 13.79
C SER A 388 23.43 4.49 12.71
N ILE A 389 24.47 5.32 12.53
CA ILE A 389 25.59 5.02 11.63
C ILE A 389 26.31 3.76 12.09
N GLN A 390 26.63 3.67 13.39
CA GLN A 390 27.29 2.49 13.96
C GLN A 390 26.43 1.23 13.74
N TYR A 391 25.14 1.29 14.06
CA TYR A 391 24.22 0.17 13.84
C TYR A 391 24.17 -0.27 12.37
N LEU A 392 24.10 0.69 11.44
CA LEU A 392 24.10 0.37 10.01
C LEU A 392 25.42 -0.31 9.61
N GLN A 393 26.56 0.20 10.06
CA GLN A 393 27.87 -0.41 9.78
C GLN A 393 27.93 -1.85 10.29
N ASP A 394 27.55 -2.10 11.55
CA ASP A 394 27.57 -3.43 12.16
C ASP A 394 26.61 -4.39 11.45
N TYR A 395 25.39 -3.94 11.16
CA TYR A 395 24.37 -4.71 10.46
C TYR A 395 24.89 -5.19 9.09
N TYR A 396 25.51 -4.31 8.32
CA TYR A 396 26.04 -4.68 7.00
C TYR A 396 27.34 -5.47 7.08
N GLN A 397 28.20 -5.27 8.09
CA GLN A 397 29.38 -6.12 8.29
C GLN A 397 28.98 -7.57 8.62
N GLN A 398 28.04 -7.78 9.54
CA GLN A 398 27.59 -9.12 9.93
C GLN A 398 26.93 -9.88 8.78
N HIS A 399 26.13 -9.20 7.96
CA HIS A 399 25.48 -9.80 6.81
C HIS A 399 26.42 -10.04 5.62
N ASN A 400 27.53 -9.31 5.52
CA ASN A 400 28.54 -9.53 4.49
C ASN A 400 29.51 -10.67 4.84
N SER A 401 29.91 -10.80 6.11
CA SER A 401 30.87 -11.83 6.56
C SER A 401 30.33 -13.27 6.50
N SER A 402 29.01 -13.44 6.40
CA SER A 402 28.39 -14.77 6.29
C SER A 402 28.47 -15.37 4.86
N SER A 403 29.02 -14.64 3.88
CA SER A 403 29.23 -15.13 2.51
C SER A 403 30.61 -15.80 2.28
N ASP A 404 31.54 -15.73 3.24
CA ASP A 404 32.93 -16.17 3.05
C ASP A 404 33.24 -17.60 3.57
N LEU A 405 32.25 -18.35 4.07
CA LEU A 405 32.47 -19.73 4.56
C LEU A 405 32.37 -20.84 3.51
N VAL A 406 32.52 -20.50 2.22
CA VAL A 406 32.62 -21.49 1.14
C VAL A 406 33.78 -21.14 0.22
N HIS A 407 35.03 -21.30 0.68
CA HIS A 407 36.18 -21.64 -0.17
C HIS A 407 37.42 -21.92 0.70
N THR A 408 37.54 -23.14 1.21
CA THR A 408 38.83 -23.68 1.66
C THR A 408 39.15 -24.88 0.79
N PHE A 409 39.71 -24.66 -0.40
CA PHE A 409 40.60 -25.61 -1.08
C PHE A 409 41.40 -24.89 -2.18
N ALA A 410 42.71 -25.12 -2.13
CA ALA A 410 43.72 -25.03 -3.20
C ALA A 410 44.48 -23.70 -3.45
N ASN A 411 45.78 -23.81 -3.12
CA ASN A 411 46.97 -23.34 -3.83
C ASN A 411 47.55 -21.95 -3.53
N HIS A 412 48.54 -21.98 -2.64
CA HIS A 412 49.70 -21.11 -2.62
C HIS A 412 50.53 -21.28 -3.91
N HIS A 413 50.76 -20.17 -4.61
CA HIS A 413 52.04 -19.90 -5.27
C HIS A 413 52.32 -18.39 -5.23
N ASP A 414 53.58 -18.07 -4.97
CA ASP A 414 54.20 -16.76 -4.84
C ASP A 414 53.93 -15.81 -6.01
N ASP A 415 53.82 -14.49 -5.76
CA ASP A 415 54.93 -13.59 -6.10
C ASP A 415 54.74 -12.13 -5.64
N ASN A 416 55.88 -11.52 -5.33
CA ASN A 416 56.13 -10.12 -5.00
C ASN A 416 55.62 -9.13 -6.07
N SER A 417 55.03 -8.01 -5.66
CA SER A 417 55.32 -6.72 -6.32
C SER A 417 54.95 -5.49 -5.50
N THR A 418 55.84 -4.52 -5.64
CA THR A 418 56.07 -3.32 -4.86
C THR A 418 55.05 -2.22 -5.14
N THR A 419 54.72 -1.49 -4.08
CA THR A 419 53.83 -0.33 -4.01
C THR A 419 54.35 0.88 -4.81
N THR A 420 53.47 1.53 -5.57
CA THR A 420 53.62 2.94 -5.94
C THR A 420 52.26 3.61 -5.84
N THR A 421 52.11 4.49 -4.86
CA THR A 421 50.88 5.18 -4.47
C THR A 421 50.69 6.47 -5.26
N THR A 422 49.54 6.61 -5.91
CA THR A 422 48.95 7.91 -6.28
C THR A 422 47.56 7.99 -5.66
N PRO A 423 47.18 9.10 -4.99
CA PRO A 423 45.93 9.18 -4.25
C PRO A 423 44.81 9.60 -5.21
N THR A 424 44.06 8.62 -5.71
CA THR A 424 42.72 8.87 -6.25
C THR A 424 41.75 8.17 -5.32
N SER A 425 40.89 8.94 -4.65
CA SER A 425 39.88 8.47 -3.69
C SER A 425 38.88 7.51 -4.35
N GLY A 426 39.21 6.22 -4.39
CA GLY A 426 38.41 5.16 -5.01
C GLY A 426 37.88 4.15 -3.99
N LEU A 427 36.62 3.75 -4.13
CA LEU A 427 36.09 2.56 -3.44
C LEU A 427 36.97 1.34 -3.77
N SER A 428 37.31 0.54 -2.75
CA SER A 428 38.02 -0.74 -2.95
C SER A 428 37.25 -1.62 -3.96
N SER A 429 37.98 -2.40 -4.76
CA SER A 429 37.39 -3.33 -5.74
C SER A 429 36.34 -4.25 -5.13
N THR A 430 36.55 -4.69 -3.89
CA THR A 430 35.60 -5.47 -3.09
C THR A 430 34.29 -4.73 -2.82
N LYS A 431 34.34 -3.46 -2.39
CA LYS A 431 33.13 -2.66 -2.14
C LYS A 431 32.34 -2.40 -3.43
N ARG A 432 33.03 -2.18 -4.55
CA ARG A 432 32.39 -2.01 -5.86
C ARG A 432 31.67 -3.28 -6.33
N ASN A 433 32.30 -4.44 -6.17
CA ASN A 433 31.70 -5.72 -6.52
C ASN A 433 30.47 -6.01 -5.66
N GLU A 434 30.48 -5.64 -4.37
CA GLU A 434 29.34 -5.85 -3.48
C GLU A 434 28.14 -4.97 -3.85
N HIS A 435 28.37 -3.70 -4.19
CA HIS A 435 27.31 -2.84 -4.74
C HIS A 435 26.72 -3.43 -6.02
N LEU A 436 27.57 -4.00 -6.88
CA LEU A 436 27.12 -4.64 -8.11
C LEU A 436 26.30 -5.91 -7.86
N ARG A 437 26.74 -6.77 -6.93
CA ARG A 437 25.99 -7.97 -6.48
C ARG A 437 24.61 -7.58 -5.97
N ARG A 438 24.52 -6.59 -5.09
CA ARG A 438 23.25 -6.13 -4.53
C ARG A 438 22.32 -5.59 -5.60
N TRP A 439 22.86 -4.78 -6.52
CA TRP A 439 22.09 -4.25 -7.64
C TRP A 439 21.59 -5.39 -8.54
N LEU A 440 22.46 -6.35 -8.91
CA LEU A 440 22.10 -7.53 -9.71
C LEU A 440 20.99 -8.34 -9.03
N PHE A 441 21.10 -8.62 -7.73
CA PHE A 441 20.08 -9.35 -6.99
C PHE A 441 18.72 -8.68 -7.09
N VAL A 442 18.64 -7.38 -6.80
CA VAL A 442 17.37 -6.62 -6.85
C VAL A 442 16.83 -6.56 -8.27
N PHE A 443 17.71 -6.32 -9.25
CA PHE A 443 17.33 -6.20 -10.66
C PHE A 443 16.75 -7.52 -11.20
N ILE A 444 17.43 -8.64 -10.95
CA ILE A 444 16.99 -9.95 -11.45
C ILE A 444 15.74 -10.41 -10.70
N LYS A 445 15.68 -10.22 -9.38
CA LYS A 445 14.49 -10.55 -8.58
C LYS A 445 13.24 -9.81 -9.07
N LYS A 446 13.39 -8.54 -9.46
CA LYS A 446 12.28 -7.73 -9.97
C LYS A 446 11.76 -8.25 -11.32
N ASN A 447 12.65 -8.67 -12.21
CA ASN A 447 12.30 -9.12 -13.56
C ASN A 447 11.99 -10.63 -13.65
N GLY A 448 12.43 -11.41 -12.68
CA GLY A 448 12.33 -12.87 -12.66
C GLY A 448 13.42 -13.53 -13.49
N THR A 449 13.47 -13.20 -14.78
CA THR A 449 14.50 -13.64 -15.73
C THR A 449 15.09 -12.45 -16.47
N VAL A 450 16.37 -12.54 -16.81
CA VAL A 450 17.08 -11.47 -17.52
C VAL A 450 18.02 -12.04 -18.59
N SER A 451 18.31 -11.28 -19.64
CA SER A 451 19.41 -11.56 -20.57
C SER A 451 20.68 -10.81 -20.13
N TYR A 452 21.84 -11.27 -20.58
CA TYR A 452 23.11 -10.55 -20.33
C TYR A 452 23.05 -9.11 -20.86
N ASN A 453 22.52 -8.91 -22.07
CA ASN A 453 22.42 -7.59 -22.70
C ASN A 453 21.50 -6.64 -21.92
N MET A 454 20.39 -7.16 -21.39
CA MET A 454 19.47 -6.40 -20.54
C MET A 454 20.16 -5.94 -19.25
N VAL A 455 20.86 -6.86 -18.57
CA VAL A 455 21.63 -6.57 -17.36
C VAL A 455 22.69 -5.51 -17.64
N TYR A 456 23.51 -5.73 -18.66
CA TYR A 456 24.61 -4.84 -18.99
C TYR A 456 24.13 -3.43 -19.38
N SER A 457 23.13 -3.34 -20.25
CA SER A 457 22.56 -2.07 -20.71
C SER A 457 21.90 -1.29 -19.58
N GLN A 458 21.17 -1.98 -18.68
CA GLN A 458 20.55 -1.31 -17.55
C GLN A 458 21.58 -0.89 -16.51
N ALA A 459 22.58 -1.72 -16.24
CA ALA A 459 23.62 -1.36 -15.28
C ALA A 459 24.41 -0.12 -15.75
N LYS A 460 24.72 -0.04 -17.05
CA LYS A 460 25.38 1.14 -17.63
C LYS A 460 24.59 2.43 -17.39
N LYS A 461 23.26 2.35 -17.34
CA LYS A 461 22.36 3.47 -17.01
C LYS A 461 22.25 3.75 -15.50
N ASP A 462 22.11 2.71 -14.70
CA ASP A 462 21.82 2.84 -13.25
C ASP A 462 23.08 3.12 -12.42
N LEU A 463 24.23 2.64 -12.88
CA LEU A 463 25.50 2.66 -12.16
C LEU A 463 26.56 3.46 -12.90
N VAL A 464 26.16 4.52 -13.62
CA VAL A 464 27.08 5.45 -14.32
C VAL A 464 28.25 5.87 -13.43
N TYR A 465 28.00 6.09 -12.15
CA TYR A 465 29.01 6.46 -11.16
C TYR A 465 30.06 5.37 -10.86
N LEU A 466 29.73 4.09 -11.06
CA LEU A 466 30.69 2.98 -10.92
C LEU A 466 31.49 2.77 -12.20
N PHE A 467 30.88 3.04 -13.37
CA PHE A 467 31.47 2.78 -14.67
C PHE A 467 32.39 3.90 -15.17
N GLY A 468 32.16 5.15 -14.74
CA GLY A 468 32.86 6.31 -15.27
C GLY A 468 32.57 6.55 -16.76
N GLU A 469 33.20 7.57 -17.36
CA GLU A 469 33.20 7.75 -18.81
C GLU A 469 34.20 6.76 -19.42
N GLY A 470 33.71 5.55 -19.70
CA GLY A 470 34.56 4.38 -19.93
C GLY A 470 35.29 4.36 -21.27
N ASN A 471 36.60 4.11 -21.21
CA ASN A 471 37.42 3.69 -22.35
C ASN A 471 37.15 2.19 -22.66
N ALA A 472 37.40 1.74 -23.90
CA ALA A 472 37.10 0.36 -24.33
C ALA A 472 37.71 -0.74 -23.43
N GLN A 473 38.86 -0.50 -22.82
CA GLN A 473 39.52 -1.45 -21.92
C GLN A 473 38.76 -1.66 -20.60
N GLN A 474 38.15 -0.60 -20.05
CA GLN A 474 37.32 -0.69 -18.85
C GLN A 474 36.02 -1.43 -19.14
N GLU A 475 35.42 -1.20 -20.31
CA GLU A 475 34.21 -1.91 -20.74
C GLU A 475 34.43 -3.44 -20.79
N SER A 476 35.56 -3.91 -21.31
CA SER A 476 35.91 -5.34 -21.31
C SER A 476 36.07 -5.91 -19.89
N GLN A 477 36.70 -5.16 -18.98
CA GLN A 477 36.84 -5.57 -17.58
C GLN A 477 35.47 -5.71 -16.90
N TRP A 478 34.57 -4.74 -17.11
CA TRP A 478 33.22 -4.79 -16.55
C TRP A 478 32.41 -5.94 -17.11
N LYS A 479 32.50 -6.20 -18.42
CA LYS A 479 31.83 -7.35 -19.04
C LYS A 479 32.23 -8.67 -18.39
N SER A 480 33.53 -8.82 -18.09
CA SER A 480 34.06 -9.98 -17.37
C SER A 480 33.50 -10.09 -15.95
N ILE A 481 33.51 -9.00 -15.18
CA ILE A 481 32.96 -8.97 -13.80
C ILE A 481 31.47 -9.31 -13.80
N PHE A 482 30.68 -8.74 -14.71
CA PHE A 482 29.26 -9.08 -14.84
C PHE A 482 29.04 -10.57 -15.11
N HIS A 483 29.82 -11.12 -16.04
CA HIS A 483 29.69 -12.52 -16.39
C HIS A 483 30.05 -13.43 -15.21
N GLN A 484 31.09 -13.08 -14.45
CA GLN A 484 31.48 -13.80 -13.23
C GLN A 484 30.36 -13.74 -12.19
N LEU A 485 29.86 -12.55 -11.84
CA LEU A 485 28.82 -12.38 -10.83
C LEU A 485 27.50 -13.03 -11.23
N LEU A 486 27.10 -12.95 -12.51
CA LEU A 486 25.91 -13.62 -13.02
C LEU A 486 26.04 -15.13 -12.91
N ASN A 487 27.18 -15.71 -13.29
CA ASN A 487 27.42 -17.16 -13.16
C ASN A 487 27.41 -17.63 -11.70
N GLU A 488 27.90 -16.78 -10.81
CA GLU A 488 27.91 -17.07 -9.38
C GLU A 488 26.49 -17.04 -8.79
N MET A 489 25.71 -16.00 -9.08
CA MET A 489 24.41 -15.75 -8.46
C MET A 489 23.23 -16.43 -9.16
N CYS A 490 23.37 -16.77 -10.44
CA CYS A 490 22.26 -17.18 -11.29
C CYS A 490 22.51 -18.53 -11.98
N LEU A 491 21.42 -19.23 -12.29
CA LEU A 491 21.44 -20.33 -13.25
C LEU A 491 21.15 -19.78 -14.65
N GLN A 492 21.96 -20.19 -15.61
CA GLN A 492 21.73 -19.89 -17.01
C GLN A 492 20.83 -20.98 -17.62
N ILE A 493 19.62 -20.62 -18.03
CA ILE A 493 18.63 -21.51 -18.63
C ILE A 493 18.25 -20.92 -19.98
N ARG A 494 18.68 -21.58 -21.07
CA ARG A 494 18.37 -21.18 -22.47
C ARG A 494 18.68 -19.70 -22.76
N GLY A 495 19.88 -19.26 -22.40
CA GLY A 495 20.33 -17.88 -22.63
C GLY A 495 19.77 -16.83 -21.66
N CYS A 496 18.89 -17.21 -20.73
CA CYS A 496 18.37 -16.36 -19.68
C CYS A 496 19.05 -16.67 -18.34
N PHE A 497 19.21 -15.68 -17.48
CA PHE A 497 19.70 -15.84 -16.11
C PHE A 497 18.55 -15.73 -15.11
N VAL A 498 18.52 -16.66 -14.15
CA VAL A 498 17.53 -16.72 -13.06
C VAL A 498 18.26 -16.88 -11.73
N LEU A 499 17.85 -16.16 -10.69
CA LEU A 499 18.51 -16.26 -9.36
C LEU A 499 18.47 -17.69 -8.81
N LYS A 500 19.63 -18.17 -8.36
CA LYS A 500 19.79 -19.47 -7.65
C LYS A 500 19.06 -19.48 -6.32
N GLN A 501 19.12 -18.38 -5.56
CA GLN A 501 18.60 -18.30 -4.21
C GLN A 501 17.93 -16.95 -3.96
N LEU A 502 16.91 -16.95 -3.10
CA LEU A 502 16.20 -15.76 -2.63
C LEU A 502 16.54 -15.37 -1.19
N ASN A 503 17.52 -16.06 -0.60
CA ASN A 503 17.85 -16.02 0.82
C ASN A 503 16.67 -16.49 1.70
N ASN A 504 15.93 -17.49 1.23
CA ASN A 504 14.88 -18.13 2.02
C ASN A 504 14.96 -19.66 1.82
N PRO A 505 15.69 -20.38 2.70
CA PRO A 505 15.93 -21.82 2.55
C PRO A 505 14.66 -22.67 2.41
N SER A 506 13.56 -22.23 3.05
CA SER A 506 12.28 -22.95 2.99
C SER A 506 11.63 -22.91 1.61
N VAL A 507 11.87 -21.84 0.84
CA VAL A 507 11.37 -21.61 -0.52
C VAL A 507 12.40 -22.10 -1.54
N ASP A 508 13.69 -21.85 -1.28
CA ASP A 508 14.79 -22.13 -2.20
C ASP A 508 14.92 -23.62 -2.53
N LYS A 509 14.60 -24.52 -1.58
CA LYS A 509 14.60 -25.98 -1.86
C LYS A 509 13.62 -26.36 -2.98
N TYR A 510 12.40 -25.82 -2.96
CA TYR A 510 11.37 -26.08 -3.98
C TYR A 510 11.71 -25.35 -5.28
N ARG A 511 12.16 -24.10 -5.17
CA ARG A 511 12.59 -23.28 -6.31
C ARG A 511 13.68 -23.99 -7.11
N ASN A 512 14.72 -24.48 -6.44
CA ASN A 512 15.85 -25.14 -7.09
C ASN A 512 15.41 -26.40 -7.83
N ALA A 513 14.51 -27.20 -7.25
CA ALA A 513 13.95 -28.37 -7.93
C ALA A 513 13.17 -27.98 -9.21
N ILE A 514 12.36 -26.92 -9.14
CA ILE A 514 11.63 -26.41 -10.31
C ILE A 514 12.59 -25.88 -11.39
N LEU A 515 13.65 -25.16 -11.00
CA LEU A 515 14.66 -24.66 -11.94
C LEU A 515 15.40 -25.81 -12.65
N GLN A 516 15.70 -26.90 -11.94
CA GLN A 516 16.28 -28.12 -12.54
C GLN A 516 15.36 -28.76 -13.59
N LEU A 517 14.03 -28.73 -13.37
CA LEU A 517 13.07 -29.17 -14.40
C LEU A 517 13.11 -28.26 -15.62
N PHE A 518 13.18 -26.94 -15.43
CA PHE A 518 13.31 -26.00 -16.54
C PHE A 518 14.65 -26.14 -17.28
N MET A 519 15.73 -26.59 -16.65
CA MET A 519 16.97 -26.91 -17.36
C MET A 519 16.77 -28.05 -18.36
N LYS A 520 15.93 -29.04 -18.02
CA LYS A 520 15.66 -30.23 -18.85
C LYS A 520 14.56 -29.99 -19.90
N HIS A 521 13.55 -29.18 -19.57
CA HIS A 521 12.35 -29.00 -20.40
C HIS A 521 12.07 -27.53 -20.70
N SER A 522 11.68 -27.22 -21.94
CA SER A 522 11.36 -25.86 -22.39
C SER A 522 10.05 -25.33 -21.82
N LYS A 523 9.14 -26.25 -21.49
CA LYS A 523 7.83 -25.97 -20.89
C LYS A 523 7.46 -27.12 -19.96
N LEU A 524 6.70 -26.84 -18.91
CA LEU A 524 6.36 -27.81 -17.86
C LEU A 524 4.86 -27.80 -17.59
N LYS A 525 4.22 -28.97 -17.46
CA LYS A 525 2.84 -29.04 -16.94
C LYS A 525 2.84 -28.93 -15.42
N LYS A 526 1.74 -28.46 -14.85
CA LYS A 526 1.56 -28.40 -13.39
C LYS A 526 1.73 -29.78 -12.74
N SER A 527 1.14 -30.82 -13.34
CA SER A 527 1.24 -32.21 -12.88
C SER A 527 2.68 -32.69 -12.76
N ASP A 528 3.52 -32.36 -13.76
CA ASP A 528 4.90 -32.86 -13.83
C ASP A 528 5.76 -32.19 -12.75
N ILE A 529 5.52 -30.90 -12.50
CA ILE A 529 6.18 -30.18 -11.41
C ILE A 529 5.75 -30.72 -10.05
N GLN A 530 4.44 -30.93 -9.83
CA GLN A 530 3.93 -31.45 -8.56
C GLN A 530 4.50 -32.84 -8.26
N LYS A 531 4.48 -33.74 -9.24
CA LYS A 531 5.05 -35.08 -9.11
C LYS A 531 6.55 -35.02 -8.74
N ALA A 532 7.33 -34.23 -9.48
CA ALA A 532 8.76 -34.09 -9.20
C ALA A 532 9.07 -33.49 -7.82
N LEU A 533 8.18 -32.62 -7.30
CA LEU A 533 8.31 -32.07 -5.95
C LEU A 533 7.92 -33.08 -4.88
N GLU A 534 6.87 -33.87 -5.10
CA GLU A 534 6.42 -34.93 -4.18
C GLU A 534 7.44 -36.08 -4.07
N ASP A 535 8.14 -36.39 -5.16
CA ASP A 535 9.20 -37.41 -5.17
C ASP A 535 10.41 -37.04 -4.29
N ASN A 536 10.64 -35.74 -4.03
CA ASN A 536 11.85 -35.25 -3.35
C ASN A 536 11.56 -34.51 -2.04
N PHE A 537 10.32 -34.04 -1.82
CA PHE A 537 9.95 -33.17 -0.71
C PHE A 537 8.52 -33.44 -0.23
N LEU A 538 8.21 -32.96 0.99
CA LEU A 538 6.84 -32.87 1.48
C LEU A 538 6.00 -31.92 0.60
N SER A 539 4.70 -32.20 0.54
CA SER A 539 3.73 -31.48 -0.30
C SER A 539 3.86 -29.95 -0.16
N ILE A 540 3.95 -29.28 -1.29
CA ILE A 540 4.03 -27.82 -1.37
C ILE A 540 2.62 -27.22 -1.38
N SER A 541 2.41 -26.15 -0.61
CA SER A 541 1.14 -25.41 -0.69
C SER A 541 0.94 -24.78 -2.07
N ASN A 542 -0.30 -24.75 -2.58
CA ASN A 542 -0.61 -24.12 -3.87
C ASN A 542 -0.19 -22.64 -3.94
N SER A 543 -0.30 -21.91 -2.82
CA SER A 543 0.14 -20.52 -2.73
C SER A 543 1.66 -20.39 -2.93
N MET A 544 2.45 -21.21 -2.23
CA MET A 544 3.92 -21.20 -2.38
C MET A 544 4.34 -21.63 -3.79
N TYR A 545 3.71 -22.66 -4.35
CA TYR A 545 3.92 -23.10 -5.74
C TYR A 545 3.71 -21.97 -6.74
N ASN A 546 2.56 -21.28 -6.66
CA ASN A 546 2.24 -20.18 -7.55
C ASN A 546 3.19 -18.99 -7.36
N ASN A 547 3.53 -18.65 -6.11
CA ASN A 547 4.45 -17.55 -5.82
C ASN A 547 5.85 -17.78 -6.41
N ILE A 548 6.38 -19.01 -6.32
CA ILE A 548 7.68 -19.36 -6.91
C ILE A 548 7.63 -19.24 -8.43
N LEU A 549 6.62 -19.84 -9.07
CA LEU A 549 6.53 -19.86 -10.53
C LEU A 549 6.25 -18.48 -11.13
N HIS A 550 5.33 -17.70 -10.54
CA HIS A 550 5.05 -16.35 -11.03
C HIS A 550 6.25 -15.40 -10.96
N GLU A 551 7.26 -15.73 -10.18
CA GLU A 551 8.49 -14.94 -10.15
C GLU A 551 9.24 -15.01 -11.49
N PHE A 552 9.52 -16.21 -12.02
CA PHE A 552 10.40 -16.39 -13.20
C PHE A 552 9.73 -17.12 -14.38
N ALA A 553 8.47 -17.50 -14.26
CA ALA A 553 7.71 -18.20 -15.29
C ALA A 553 6.34 -17.54 -15.56
N ILE A 554 5.79 -17.84 -16.73
CA ILE A 554 4.43 -17.46 -17.16
C ILE A 554 3.66 -18.71 -17.53
N PHE A 555 2.37 -18.73 -17.21
CA PHE A 555 1.48 -19.82 -17.59
C PHE A 555 0.80 -19.47 -18.91
N LYS A 556 1.01 -20.29 -19.95
CA LYS A 556 0.46 -20.11 -21.29
C LYS A 556 0.15 -21.49 -21.89
N ASP A 557 -0.99 -21.60 -22.58
CA ASP A 557 -1.38 -22.82 -23.31
C ASP A 557 -1.35 -24.11 -22.46
N GLN A 558 -1.72 -24.01 -21.16
CA GLN A 558 -1.67 -25.09 -20.16
C GLN A 558 -0.26 -25.54 -19.71
N PHE A 559 0.78 -24.78 -20.07
CA PHE A 559 2.15 -25.03 -19.65
C PHE A 559 2.76 -23.82 -18.96
N TRP A 560 3.71 -24.06 -18.07
CA TRP A 560 4.60 -23.04 -17.55
C TRP A 560 5.80 -22.89 -18.49
N HIS A 561 6.05 -21.65 -18.90
CA HIS A 561 7.18 -21.24 -19.71
C HIS A 561 8.07 -20.31 -18.89
N LEU A 562 9.38 -20.39 -19.08
CA LEU A 562 10.28 -19.38 -18.52
C LEU A 562 9.91 -18.00 -19.11
N LYS A 563 9.92 -16.94 -18.29
CA LYS A 563 9.75 -15.58 -18.81
C LYS A 563 10.86 -15.27 -19.81
N GLU A 564 10.49 -14.75 -20.97
CA GLU A 564 11.44 -14.24 -21.94
C GLU A 564 11.83 -12.80 -21.54
N PRO A 565 13.12 -12.49 -21.37
CA PRO A 565 13.54 -11.13 -21.10
C PRO A 565 13.21 -10.24 -22.30
N PRO A 566 12.77 -8.99 -22.08
CA PRO A 566 12.58 -8.03 -23.16
C PRO A 566 13.91 -7.83 -23.90
N TYR A 567 13.84 -7.82 -25.24
CA TYR A 567 14.98 -7.62 -26.13
C TYR A 567 15.64 -6.26 -25.95
#